data_AF-A0A535J1Q3-F1
#
_entry.id   AF-A0A535J1Q3-F1
#
_cell.length_a   1.000
_cell.length_b   1.000
_cell.length_c   1.000
_cell.angle_alpha   90.00
_cell.angle_beta   90.00
_cell.angle_gamma   90.00
#
_symmetry.space_group_name_H-M   'P 1'
#
loop_
_entity.id
_entity.type
_entity.pdbx_description
1 polymer ?
#
loop_
_entity_poly.entity_id
_entity_poly.type
_entity_poly.pdbx_seq_one_letter_code
_entity_poly.pdbx_strand_id
1 'polypeptide(L)'
;CNADESEPGCFKDRYLIEKSPQQVLEGILIASYAIGCNLAFIYIRGEYLPQHDALETALAEARQAGYIGKNVLGKGYDIDVILHRGAGAYICGEETALLTSLEGYRGEPRLKPPFPAIKGLYGKPTVVNNVETVCNLPHIVLNGADWFGAIGTPTGKGTRVWCMSG
;
A
#
# COMPACT_ATOMS: atom_id res chain seq x y z
N CYS A 1 -2.12 -2.55 -0.06
CA CYS A 1 -1.52 -1.36 0.58
C CYS A 1 -2.38 -0.96 1.77
N ASN A 2 -1.79 -0.93 2.96
CA ASN A 2 -2.43 -0.45 4.18
C ASN A 2 -2.17 1.05 4.33
N ALA A 3 -3.21 1.84 4.11
CA ALA A 3 -3.23 3.30 4.22
C ALA A 3 -4.25 3.76 5.28
N ASP A 4 -4.44 2.96 6.33
CA ASP A 4 -5.37 3.29 7.43
C ASP A 4 -4.76 4.29 8.43
N GLU A 5 -3.45 4.26 8.70
CA GLU A 5 -2.72 5.19 9.59
C GLU A 5 -3.56 5.72 10.78
N SER A 6 -4.10 4.79 11.57
CA SER A 6 -4.96 5.14 12.70
C SER A 6 -4.19 5.46 14.00
N GLU A 7 -2.87 5.25 14.00
CA GLU A 7 -2.00 5.50 15.16
C GLU A 7 -1.96 6.98 15.56
N PRO A 8 -2.25 7.33 16.83
CA PRO A 8 -2.14 8.70 17.32
C PRO A 8 -0.74 9.28 17.10
N GLY A 9 -0.68 10.50 16.55
CA GLY A 9 0.58 11.18 16.25
C GLY A 9 1.23 10.77 14.93
N CYS A 10 0.71 9.76 14.21
CA CYS A 10 1.16 9.42 12.87
C CYS A 10 0.39 10.19 11.78
N PHE A 11 1.13 10.73 10.81
CA PHE A 11 0.61 11.45 9.64
C PHE A 11 1.55 11.33 8.42
N LYS A 12 2.44 10.34 8.42
CA LYS A 12 3.42 10.11 7.36
C LYS A 12 2.74 9.56 6.11
N ASP A 13 1.80 8.64 6.26
CA ASP A 13 1.09 8.02 5.15
C ASP A 13 0.13 9.04 4.54
N ARG A 14 -0.57 9.80 5.39
CA ARG A 14 -1.38 10.95 4.98
C ARG A 14 -0.58 11.91 4.10
N TYR A 15 0.62 12.30 4.53
CA TYR A 15 1.48 13.22 3.80
C TYR A 15 1.95 12.64 2.47
N LEU A 16 2.42 11.39 2.46
CA LEU A 16 2.89 10.70 1.25
C LEU A 16 1.78 10.59 0.21
N ILE A 17 0.58 10.23 0.63
CA ILE A 17 -0.57 10.11 -0.28
C ILE A 17 -0.97 11.48 -0.84
N GLU A 18 -1.04 12.50 0.02
CA GLU A 18 -1.48 13.83 -0.40
C GLU A 18 -0.48 14.52 -1.34
N LYS A 19 0.83 14.37 -1.08
CA LYS A 19 1.87 15.09 -1.81
C LYS A 19 2.49 14.27 -2.95
N SER A 20 2.41 12.95 -2.90
CA SER A 20 3.07 12.07 -3.87
C SER A 20 2.26 10.80 -4.17
N PRO A 21 0.97 10.92 -4.57
CA PRO A 21 0.11 9.75 -4.80
C PRO A 21 0.63 8.84 -5.94
N GLN A 22 1.28 9.43 -6.96
CA GLN A 22 1.89 8.66 -8.05
C GLN A 22 3.06 7.77 -7.57
N GLN A 23 3.86 8.24 -6.60
CA GLN A 23 4.93 7.42 -6.00
C GLN A 23 4.36 6.25 -5.20
N VAL A 24 3.26 6.48 -4.48
CA VAL A 24 2.53 5.40 -3.78
C VAL A 24 2.08 4.35 -4.80
N LEU A 25 1.47 4.79 -5.90
CA LEU A 25 0.96 3.91 -6.95
C LEU A 25 2.10 3.14 -7.65
N GLU A 26 3.17 3.81 -8.07
CA GLU A 26 4.34 3.16 -8.68
C GLU A 26 4.93 2.09 -7.75
N GLY A 27 5.08 2.40 -6.46
CA GLY A 27 5.52 1.43 -5.46
C GLY A 27 4.61 0.19 -5.36
N ILE A 28 3.30 0.39 -5.42
CA ILE A 28 2.33 -0.72 -5.46
C ILE A 28 2.49 -1.56 -6.73
N LEU A 29 2.71 -0.94 -7.89
CA LEU A 29 2.89 -1.65 -9.16
C LEU A 29 4.19 -2.46 -9.17
N ILE A 30 5.29 -1.90 -8.67
CA ILE A 30 6.57 -2.60 -8.51
C ILE A 30 6.39 -3.81 -7.58
N ALA A 31 5.76 -3.62 -6.42
CA ALA A 31 5.50 -4.71 -5.48
C ALA A 31 4.62 -5.80 -6.10
N SER A 32 3.57 -5.40 -6.84
CA SER A 32 2.63 -6.30 -7.49
C SER A 32 3.31 -7.16 -8.56
N TYR A 33 4.16 -6.53 -9.38
CA TYR A 33 4.96 -7.23 -10.37
C TYR A 33 5.93 -8.23 -9.73
N ALA A 34 6.62 -7.82 -8.67
CA ALA A 34 7.59 -8.67 -7.98
C ALA A 34 6.97 -9.94 -7.36
N ILE A 35 5.72 -9.87 -6.88
CA ILE A 35 5.01 -11.02 -6.31
C ILE A 35 4.11 -11.74 -7.33
N GLY A 36 4.04 -11.24 -8.57
CA GLY A 36 3.22 -11.82 -9.65
C GLY A 36 1.70 -11.72 -9.41
N CYS A 37 1.22 -10.71 -8.69
CA CYS A 37 -0.23 -10.49 -8.53
C CYS A 37 -0.78 -9.63 -9.67
N ASN A 38 -2.07 -9.79 -10.01
CA ASN A 38 -2.75 -9.02 -11.05
C ASN A 38 -3.83 -8.08 -10.49
N LEU A 39 -3.96 -8.02 -9.17
CA LEU A 39 -4.93 -7.18 -8.47
C LEU A 39 -4.30 -6.67 -7.17
N ALA A 40 -4.37 -5.35 -6.97
CA ALA A 40 -3.95 -4.69 -5.74
C ALA A 40 -5.10 -3.89 -5.13
N PHE A 41 -5.11 -3.82 -3.80
CA PHE A 41 -6.04 -2.98 -3.04
C PHE A 41 -5.28 -1.91 -2.30
N ILE A 42 -5.79 -0.67 -2.31
CA ILE A 42 -5.40 0.38 -1.37
C ILE A 42 -6.54 0.51 -0.37
N TYR A 43 -6.30 0.11 0.87
CA TYR A 43 -7.25 0.31 1.96
C TYR A 43 -6.92 1.64 2.62
N ILE A 44 -7.67 2.69 2.28
CA ILE A 44 -7.48 4.03 2.81
C ILE A 44 -8.41 4.29 3.99
N ARG A 45 -7.87 4.94 5.01
CA ARG A 45 -8.63 5.40 6.17
C ARG A 45 -9.91 6.14 5.78
N GLY A 46 -10.99 5.92 6.51
CA GLY A 46 -12.29 6.54 6.24
C GLY A 46 -12.27 8.08 6.29
N GLU A 47 -11.48 8.64 7.19
CA GLU A 47 -11.37 10.07 7.46
C GLU A 47 -10.47 10.82 6.47
N TYR A 48 -9.73 10.10 5.62
CA TYR A 48 -8.74 10.65 4.70
C TYR A 48 -9.37 11.05 3.35
N LEU A 49 -10.39 11.92 3.39
CA LEU A 49 -11.13 12.33 2.18
C LEU A 49 -10.23 13.00 1.11
N PRO A 50 -9.39 14.00 1.44
CA PRO A 50 -8.54 14.63 0.42
C PRO A 50 -7.51 13.66 -0.17
N GLN A 51 -6.99 12.74 0.64
CA GLN A 51 -6.02 11.74 0.21
C GLN A 51 -6.68 10.66 -0.66
N HIS A 52 -7.93 10.30 -0.35
CA HIS A 52 -8.75 9.45 -1.21
C HIS A 52 -8.93 10.08 -2.59
N ASP A 53 -9.31 11.36 -2.66
CA ASP A 53 -9.51 12.06 -3.94
C ASP A 53 -8.20 12.19 -4.74
N ALA A 54 -7.07 12.41 -4.05
CA ALA A 54 -5.74 12.41 -4.67
C ALA A 54 -5.38 11.04 -5.27
N LEU A 55 -5.70 9.93 -4.58
CA LEU A 55 -5.48 8.58 -5.11
C LEU A 55 -6.42 8.24 -6.25
N GLU A 56 -7.70 8.61 -6.18
CA GLU A 56 -8.63 8.43 -7.30
C GLU A 56 -8.13 9.13 -8.56
N THR A 57 -7.65 10.37 -8.41
CA THR A 57 -7.06 11.13 -9.51
C THR A 57 -5.83 10.42 -10.08
N ALA A 58 -4.90 9.99 -9.22
CA ALA A 58 -3.70 9.29 -9.66
C ALA A 58 -4.00 7.94 -10.34
N LEU A 59 -5.01 7.20 -9.86
CA LEU A 59 -5.49 5.96 -10.46
C LEU A 59 -6.13 6.21 -11.83
N ALA A 60 -6.92 7.27 -11.98
CA ALA A 60 -7.50 7.65 -13.26
C ALA A 60 -6.41 8.03 -14.28
N GLU A 61 -5.43 8.84 -13.87
CA GLU A 61 -4.26 9.20 -14.70
C GLU A 61 -3.47 7.97 -15.12
N ALA A 62 -3.20 7.05 -14.20
CA ALA A 62 -2.47 5.82 -14.49
C ALA A 62 -3.22 4.89 -15.46
N ARG A 63 -4.56 4.81 -15.35
CA ARG A 63 -5.41 4.10 -16.33
C ARG A 63 -5.32 4.76 -17.70
N GLN A 64 -5.43 6.08 -17.76
CA GLN A 64 -5.36 6.82 -19.01
C GLN A 64 -4.00 6.69 -19.69
N ALA A 65 -2.91 6.66 -18.91
CA ALA A 65 -1.55 6.47 -19.41
C ALA A 65 -1.22 5.00 -19.76
N GLY A 66 -2.09 4.04 -19.44
CA GLY A 66 -1.84 2.61 -19.69
C GLY A 66 -0.83 1.98 -18.74
N TYR A 67 -0.63 2.56 -17.55
CA TYR A 67 0.22 2.02 -16.49
C TYR A 67 -0.49 0.96 -15.63
N ILE A 68 -1.83 0.99 -15.60
CA ILE A 68 -2.66 -0.05 -15.00
C ILE A 68 -3.80 -0.43 -15.96
N GLY A 69 -4.31 -1.66 -15.83
CA GLY A 69 -5.30 -2.26 -16.71
C GLY A 69 -4.76 -3.50 -17.42
N LYS A 70 -5.17 -3.68 -18.68
CA LYS A 70 -4.78 -4.82 -19.52
C LYS A 70 -3.50 -4.53 -20.29
N ASN A 71 -2.64 -5.53 -20.39
CA ASN A 71 -1.41 -5.52 -21.17
C ASN A 71 -0.59 -4.24 -20.93
N VAL A 72 -0.29 -3.95 -19.66
CA VAL A 72 0.44 -2.76 -19.21
C VAL A 72 1.70 -2.58 -20.03
N LEU A 73 1.83 -1.40 -20.66
CA LEU A 73 2.94 -1.03 -21.54
C LEU A 73 3.24 -2.02 -22.69
N GLY A 74 2.26 -2.85 -23.09
CA GLY A 74 2.44 -3.85 -24.13
C GLY A 74 3.33 -5.04 -23.72
N LYS A 75 3.50 -5.28 -22.41
CA LYS A 75 4.43 -6.30 -21.87
C LYS A 75 3.78 -7.63 -21.47
N GLY A 76 2.50 -7.83 -21.78
CA GLY A 76 1.77 -9.06 -21.46
C GLY A 76 1.43 -9.24 -19.97
N TYR A 77 1.47 -8.16 -19.19
CA TYR A 77 1.14 -8.16 -17.77
C TYR A 77 -0.11 -7.33 -17.51
N ASP A 78 -1.06 -7.90 -16.77
CA ASP A 78 -2.29 -7.24 -16.35
C ASP A 78 -2.20 -6.87 -14.87
N ILE A 79 -2.59 -5.66 -14.49
CA ILE A 79 -2.70 -5.26 -13.09
C ILE A 79 -3.78 -4.20 -12.94
N ASP A 80 -4.74 -4.42 -12.06
CA ASP A 80 -5.70 -3.40 -11.64
C ASP A 80 -5.49 -3.03 -10.16
N VAL A 81 -5.86 -1.80 -9.81
CA VAL A 81 -5.71 -1.26 -8.47
C VAL A 81 -7.05 -0.69 -8.02
N ILE A 82 -7.58 -1.24 -6.93
CA ILE A 82 -8.85 -0.85 -6.34
C ILE A 82 -8.58 -0.01 -5.09
N LEU A 83 -9.14 1.21 -5.06
CA LEU A 83 -9.20 2.01 -3.85
C LEU A 83 -10.43 1.61 -3.03
N HIS A 84 -10.21 1.25 -1.77
CA HIS A 84 -11.25 0.89 -0.82
C HIS A 84 -11.15 1.79 0.40
N ARG A 85 -12.22 2.51 0.71
CA ARG A 85 -12.28 3.40 1.86
C ARG A 85 -12.85 2.69 3.08
N GLY A 86 -12.11 2.71 4.18
CA GLY A 86 -12.55 2.21 5.48
C GLY A 86 -13.64 3.07 6.14
N ALA A 87 -14.02 2.70 7.36
CA ALA A 87 -15.13 3.31 8.11
C ALA A 87 -14.72 3.88 9.48
N GLY A 88 -13.45 4.27 9.66
CA GLY A 88 -12.96 4.93 10.88
C GLY A 88 -12.72 4.01 12.07
N ALA A 89 -12.22 2.80 11.83
CA ALA A 89 -11.95 1.82 12.87
C ALA A 89 -10.45 1.56 13.01
N TYR A 90 -9.83 1.99 14.12
CA TYR A 90 -8.40 1.80 14.40
C TYR A 90 -7.93 0.35 14.21
N ILE A 91 -8.76 -0.61 14.63
CA ILE A 91 -8.44 -2.04 14.54
C ILE A 91 -8.26 -2.51 13.10
N CYS A 92 -8.89 -1.86 12.11
CA CYS A 92 -8.74 -2.17 10.69
C CYS A 92 -7.36 -1.81 10.14
N GLY A 93 -6.53 -1.09 10.91
CA GLY A 93 -5.11 -0.90 10.60
C GLY A 93 -4.27 -2.15 10.85
N GLU A 94 -4.76 -3.13 11.63
CA GLU A 94 -4.10 -4.43 11.79
C GLU A 94 -4.24 -5.26 10.51
N GLU A 95 -3.16 -5.95 10.13
CA GLU A 95 -3.05 -6.67 8.86
C GLU A 95 -4.24 -7.58 8.55
N THR A 96 -4.65 -8.44 9.48
CA THR A 96 -5.72 -9.42 9.24
C THR A 96 -7.12 -8.83 9.39
N ALA A 97 -7.30 -7.87 10.29
CA ALA A 97 -8.53 -7.09 10.43
C ALA A 97 -8.83 -6.30 9.16
N LEU A 98 -7.80 -5.71 8.54
CA LEU A 98 -7.89 -5.03 7.25
C LEU A 98 -8.48 -5.94 6.18
N LEU A 99 -7.99 -7.19 6.09
CA LEU A 99 -8.50 -8.17 5.11
C LEU A 99 -9.95 -8.53 5.39
N THR A 100 -10.33 -8.72 6.66
CA THR A 100 -11.70 -8.99 7.06
C THR A 100 -12.62 -7.80 6.70
N SER A 101 -12.16 -6.56 6.91
CA SER A 101 -12.90 -5.36 6.50
C SER A 101 -13.05 -5.25 4.98
N LEU A 102 -12.00 -5.56 4.20
CA LEU A 102 -12.07 -5.59 2.73
C LEU A 102 -13.07 -6.63 2.20
N GLU A 103 -13.26 -7.72 2.94
CA GLU A 103 -14.24 -8.76 2.63
C GLU A 103 -15.68 -8.36 2.97
N GLY A 104 -15.89 -7.17 3.57
CA GLY A 104 -17.21 -6.66 3.94
C GLY A 104 -17.72 -7.13 5.29
N TYR A 105 -16.89 -7.83 6.07
CA TYR A 105 -17.19 -8.20 7.44
C TYR A 105 -16.76 -7.11 8.42
N ARG A 106 -17.09 -7.27 9.70
CA ARG A 106 -16.54 -6.43 10.77
C ARG A 106 -15.03 -6.62 10.82
N GLY A 107 -14.26 -5.55 11.00
CA GLY A 107 -12.79 -5.56 11.04
C GLY A 107 -12.18 -6.27 12.25
N GLU A 108 -12.56 -7.52 12.48
CA GLU A 108 -12.05 -8.37 13.54
C GLU A 108 -10.78 -9.08 13.02
N PRO A 109 -9.66 -9.03 13.78
CA PRO A 109 -8.45 -9.75 13.44
C PRO A 109 -8.69 -11.26 13.33
N ARG A 110 -7.94 -11.92 12.45
CA ARG A 110 -7.96 -13.38 12.30
C ARG A 110 -6.88 -13.99 13.16
N LEU A 111 -7.17 -15.16 13.75
CA LEU A 111 -6.14 -15.97 14.40
C LEU A 111 -5.09 -16.42 13.38
N LYS A 112 -3.82 -16.28 13.75
CA LYS A 112 -2.68 -16.82 13.01
C LYS A 112 -2.31 -18.15 13.69
N PRO A 113 -2.13 -19.28 12.97
CA PRO A 113 -2.25 -19.50 11.52
C PRO A 113 -3.70 -19.72 11.01
N PRO A 114 -3.97 -19.55 9.68
CA PRO A 114 -3.00 -19.31 8.59
C PRO A 114 -2.57 -17.84 8.46
N PHE A 115 -1.32 -17.63 8.02
CA PHE A 115 -0.80 -16.29 7.71
C PHE A 115 -1.37 -15.76 6.38
N PRO A 116 -1.53 -14.43 6.22
CA PRO A 116 -2.04 -13.81 4.99
C PRO A 116 -1.28 -14.19 3.72
N ALA A 117 0.05 -14.35 3.83
CA ALA A 117 0.89 -14.77 2.71
C ALA A 117 0.52 -16.16 2.15
N ILE A 118 -0.16 -17.00 2.94
CA ILE A 118 -0.67 -18.31 2.51
C ILE A 118 -2.15 -18.20 2.17
N LYS A 119 -2.95 -17.59 3.07
CA LYS A 119 -4.40 -17.45 2.94
C LYS A 119 -4.87 -16.13 3.55
N GLY A 120 -4.88 -15.09 2.73
CA GLY A 120 -5.28 -13.73 3.08
C GLY A 120 -6.64 -13.36 2.48
N LEU A 121 -6.65 -12.32 1.65
CA LEU A 121 -7.83 -11.71 1.06
C LEU A 121 -8.56 -12.70 0.14
N TYR A 122 -9.86 -12.91 0.37
CA TYR A 122 -10.68 -13.87 -0.37
C TYR A 122 -10.07 -15.28 -0.43
N GLY A 123 -9.30 -15.64 0.61
CA GLY A 123 -8.60 -16.92 0.69
C GLY A 123 -7.40 -17.07 -0.26
N LYS A 124 -6.90 -15.98 -0.87
CA LYS A 124 -5.72 -15.98 -1.74
C LYS A 124 -4.46 -15.53 -0.98
N PRO A 125 -3.26 -15.97 -1.39
CA PRO A 125 -2.01 -15.38 -0.92
C PRO A 125 -2.03 -13.86 -1.03
N THR A 126 -1.83 -13.15 0.06
CA THR A 126 -1.90 -11.68 0.11
C THR A 126 -0.76 -11.12 0.93
N VAL A 127 -0.10 -10.10 0.37
CA VAL A 127 0.93 -9.33 1.07
C VAL A 127 0.34 -7.97 1.45
N VAL A 128 0.45 -7.61 2.73
CA VAL A 128 0.04 -6.30 3.23
C VAL A 128 1.29 -5.50 3.58
N ASN A 129 1.49 -4.39 2.88
CA ASN A 129 2.56 -3.43 3.16
C ASN A 129 1.96 -2.05 3.46
N ASN A 130 2.62 -1.32 4.35
CA ASN A 130 2.32 0.08 4.64
C ASN A 130 2.70 0.99 3.45
N VAL A 131 2.07 2.17 3.37
CA VAL A 131 2.34 3.19 2.35
C VAL A 131 3.82 3.58 2.28
N GLU A 132 4.45 3.86 3.42
CA GLU A 132 5.87 4.24 3.47
C GLU A 132 6.78 3.16 2.87
N THR A 133 6.49 1.88 3.19
CA THR A 133 7.26 0.75 2.65
C THR A 133 7.21 0.71 1.13
N VAL A 134 6.02 0.84 0.54
CA VAL A 134 5.89 0.81 -0.93
C VAL A 134 6.48 2.06 -1.57
N CYS A 135 6.41 3.22 -0.92
CA CYS A 135 7.02 4.46 -1.40
C CYS A 135 8.55 4.39 -1.49
N ASN A 136 9.21 3.51 -0.74
CA ASN A 136 10.65 3.31 -0.86
C ASN A 136 11.03 2.51 -2.13
N LEU A 137 10.11 1.73 -2.71
CA LEU A 137 10.41 0.80 -3.79
C LEU A 137 10.90 1.48 -5.09
N PRO A 138 10.29 2.58 -5.58
CA PRO A 138 10.81 3.28 -6.77
C PRO A 138 12.26 3.69 -6.60
N HIS A 139 12.62 4.26 -5.44
CA HIS A 139 13.97 4.69 -5.12
C HIS A 139 14.95 3.52 -5.02
N ILE A 140 14.53 2.39 -4.43
CA ILE A 140 15.34 1.18 -4.34
C ILE A 140 15.59 0.57 -5.72
N VAL A 141 14.56 0.53 -6.59
CA VAL A 141 14.70 -0.01 -7.95
C VAL A 141 15.62 0.86 -8.79
N LEU A 142 15.53 2.19 -8.66
CA LEU A 142 16.35 3.12 -9.44
C LEU A 142 17.81 3.18 -8.99
N ASN A 143 18.07 3.15 -7.68
CA ASN A 143 19.42 3.34 -7.14
C ASN A 143 20.11 2.04 -6.69
N GLY A 144 19.35 0.94 -6.61
CA GLY A 144 19.84 -0.35 -6.13
C GLY A 144 19.67 -0.58 -4.63
N ALA A 145 19.62 -1.85 -4.23
CA ALA A 145 19.44 -2.25 -2.83
C ALA A 145 20.63 -1.86 -1.94
N ASP A 146 21.86 -1.89 -2.48
CA ASP A 146 23.07 -1.49 -1.73
C ASP A 146 23.06 -0.01 -1.37
N TRP A 147 22.53 0.84 -2.26
CA TRP A 147 22.38 2.28 -1.99
C TRP A 147 21.46 2.53 -0.79
N PHE A 148 20.27 1.92 -0.79
CA PHE A 148 19.34 2.05 0.33
C PHE A 148 19.92 1.40 1.61
N GLY A 149 20.62 0.28 1.43
CA GLY A 149 21.25 -0.49 2.50
C GLY A 149 22.48 0.15 3.14
N ALA A 150 23.07 1.17 2.49
CA ALA A 150 24.20 1.94 3.01
C ALA A 150 23.77 3.01 4.02
N ILE A 151 22.48 3.32 4.11
CA ILE A 151 21.92 4.30 5.06
C ILE A 151 21.47 3.57 6.32
N GLY A 152 21.71 4.18 7.49
CA GLY A 152 21.24 3.65 8.78
C GLY A 152 22.23 2.70 9.46
N THR A 153 21.72 1.78 10.26
CA THR A 153 22.54 0.81 11.01
C THR A 153 22.54 -0.57 10.34
N PRO A 154 23.45 -1.49 10.69
CA PRO A 154 23.49 -2.83 10.08
C PRO A 154 22.17 -3.60 10.15
N THR A 155 21.37 -3.39 11.20
CA THR A 155 20.06 -4.02 11.42
C THR A 155 18.87 -3.11 11.11
N GLY A 156 19.11 -1.81 10.87
CA GLY A 156 18.10 -0.79 10.60
C GLY A 156 18.48 0.01 9.36
N LYS A 157 18.43 -0.65 8.21
CA LYS A 157 18.83 -0.09 6.92
C LYS A 157 17.75 0.81 6.32
N GLY A 158 18.18 1.84 5.61
CA GLY A 158 17.31 2.77 4.89
C GLY A 158 16.91 3.99 5.71
N THR A 159 15.86 4.64 5.23
CA THR A 159 15.29 5.86 5.81
C THR A 159 13.93 5.59 6.44
N ARG A 160 13.53 6.45 7.39
CA ARG A 160 12.21 6.44 8.00
C ARG A 160 11.64 7.85 8.08
N VAL A 161 10.35 7.99 7.78
CA VAL A 161 9.60 9.23 7.97
C VAL A 161 9.19 9.32 9.44
N TRP A 162 9.58 10.41 10.09
CA TRP A 162 9.23 10.67 11.48
C TRP A 162 8.11 11.71 11.56
N CYS A 163 7.10 11.41 12.37
CA CYS A 163 6.04 12.34 12.73
C CYS A 163 6.35 12.94 14.10
N MET A 164 6.58 14.25 14.15
CA MET A 164 6.75 14.97 15.40
C MET A 164 5.41 15.60 15.78
N SER A 165 4.80 15.12 16.87
CA SER A 165 3.52 15.59 17.41
C SER A 165 3.65 15.87 18.91
N GLY A 166 2.73 16.65 19.48
CA GLY A 166 2.64 16.98 20.90
C GLY A 166 1.21 17.20 21.35
#